data_AF-A0A497T4I8-F1
#
_entry.id   AF-A0A497T4I8-F1
#
_cell.length_a   1.000
_cell.length_b   1.000
_cell.length_c   1.000
_cell.angle_alpha   90.00
_cell.angle_beta   90.00
_cell.angle_gamma   90.00
#
_symmetry.space_group_name_H-M   'P 1'
#
loop_
_entity.id
_entity.type
_entity.pdbx_description
1 polymer ?
#
loop_
_entity_poly.entity_id
_entity_poly.type
_entity_poly.pdbx_seq_one_letter_code
_entity_poly.pdbx_strand_id
1 'polypeptide(L)'
;MINKSLEIKFLKKIFFRDPFIYHAFSFWTGEKFLESALYEGIVQEHLYRRFGEIFYYRNKYEIDCLAGNFKVEVKAGKPHRRYPRNVLVLDEEDLPEFLMRL
;
A
#
# COMPACT_ATOMS: atom_id res chain seq x y z
N MET A 1 15.17 -8.94 18.63
CA MET A 1 16.14 -9.50 17.65
C MET A 1 15.42 -9.64 16.31
N ILE A 2 15.64 -8.69 15.40
CA ILE A 2 15.12 -8.77 14.03
C ILE A 2 15.98 -9.77 13.27
N ASN A 3 15.33 -10.82 12.77
CA ASN A 3 15.99 -12.01 12.21
C ASN A 3 16.67 -11.69 10.87
N LYS A 4 17.88 -12.23 10.67
CA LYS A 4 18.72 -12.10 9.46
C LYS A 4 17.97 -12.62 8.22
N SER A 5 17.43 -11.72 7.40
CA SER A 5 17.19 -11.85 5.94
C SER A 5 16.24 -10.76 5.38
N LEU A 6 16.23 -9.56 5.99
CA LEU A 6 15.54 -8.41 5.42
C LEU A 6 16.48 -7.74 4.41
N GLU A 7 16.29 -7.97 3.11
CA GLU A 7 16.77 -7.02 2.11
C GLU A 7 15.93 -5.74 2.24
N ILE A 8 16.38 -4.81 3.09
CA ILE A 8 15.78 -3.48 3.19
C ILE A 8 16.10 -2.74 1.89
N LYS A 9 15.11 -2.60 1.00
CA LYS A 9 15.19 -1.72 -0.16
C LYS A 9 14.55 -0.38 0.19
N PHE A 10 15.27 0.70 -0.09
CA PHE A 10 14.72 2.05 -0.02
C PHE A 10 13.54 2.19 -0.98
N LEU A 11 12.55 2.98 -0.55
CA LEU A 11 11.35 3.30 -1.30
C LEU A 11 11.69 3.74 -2.73
N LYS A 12 11.29 2.97 -3.74
CA LYS A 12 11.45 3.34 -5.16
C LYS A 12 10.20 4.01 -5.75
N LYS A 13 9.04 3.79 -5.13
CA LYS A 13 7.76 4.33 -5.61
C LYS A 13 7.55 5.72 -5.02
N ILE A 14 7.17 6.68 -5.87
CA ILE A 14 6.79 8.04 -5.44
C ILE A 14 5.27 8.12 -5.60
N PHE A 15 4.58 8.47 -4.52
CA PHE A 15 3.13 8.69 -4.52
C PHE A 15 2.85 10.17 -4.32
N PHE A 16 1.79 10.66 -4.97
CA PHE A 16 1.25 11.98 -4.65
C PHE A 16 0.33 11.84 -3.44
N ARG A 17 0.55 12.70 -2.44
CA ARG A 17 -0.28 12.71 -1.23
C ARG A 17 -1.72 13.12 -1.51
N ASP A 18 -1.93 14.00 -2.48
CA ASP A 18 -3.25 14.49 -2.85
C ASP A 18 -3.82 13.67 -4.02
N PRO A 19 -4.91 12.90 -3.81
CA PRO A 19 -5.60 12.16 -4.88
C PRO A 19 -6.01 13.04 -6.06
N PHE A 20 -6.29 14.32 -5.84
CA PHE A 20 -6.69 15.26 -6.89
C PHE A 20 -5.66 15.33 -8.03
N ILE A 21 -4.37 15.19 -7.71
CA ILE A 21 -3.29 15.23 -8.70
C ILE A 21 -3.45 14.10 -9.72
N TYR A 22 -3.77 12.88 -9.28
CA TYR A 22 -4.00 11.75 -10.18
C TYR A 22 -5.17 12.02 -11.14
N HIS A 23 -6.27 12.55 -10.62
CA HIS A 23 -7.45 12.89 -11.42
C HIS A 23 -7.18 14.05 -12.40
N ALA A 24 -6.46 15.09 -11.98
CA ALA A 24 -6.12 16.23 -12.82
C ALA A 24 -5.24 15.82 -14.01
N PHE A 25 -4.20 15.00 -13.77
CA PHE A 25 -3.37 14.48 -14.85
C PHE A 25 -4.17 13.57 -15.78
N SER A 26 -5.00 12.68 -15.23
CA SER A 26 -5.85 11.79 -16.03
C SER A 26 -6.83 12.55 -16.92
N PHE A 27 -7.46 13.60 -16.38
CA PHE A 27 -8.35 14.47 -17.13
C PHE A 27 -7.59 15.21 -18.25
N TRP A 28 -6.40 15.73 -17.95
CA TRP A 28 -5.60 16.50 -18.92
C TRP A 28 -5.06 15.64 -20.06
N THR A 29 -4.54 14.45 -19.77
CA THR A 29 -3.92 13.57 -20.78
C THR A 29 -4.90 12.63 -21.45
N GLY A 30 -6.09 12.44 -20.86
CA GLY A 30 -7.05 11.42 -21.28
C GLY A 30 -6.67 9.99 -20.86
N GLU A 31 -5.53 9.81 -20.18
CA GLU A 31 -5.04 8.50 -19.75
C GLU A 31 -5.54 8.14 -18.35
N LYS A 32 -5.91 6.89 -18.13
CA LYS A 32 -6.34 6.42 -16.80
C LYS A 32 -5.12 6.18 -15.91
N PHE A 33 -5.21 6.61 -14.65
CA PHE A 33 -4.23 6.19 -13.64
C PHE A 33 -4.55 4.78 -13.13
N LEU A 34 -3.54 4.13 -12.53
CA LEU A 34 -3.71 2.84 -11.88
C LEU A 34 -4.35 3.02 -10.50
N GLU A 35 -5.60 2.60 -10.35
CA GLU A 35 -6.33 2.69 -9.06
C GLU A 35 -5.59 1.98 -7.93
N SER A 36 -4.96 0.83 -8.21
CA SER A 36 -4.15 0.12 -7.21
C SER A 36 -3.00 0.98 -6.67
N ALA A 37 -2.39 1.84 -7.49
CA ALA A 37 -1.35 2.75 -7.05
C ALA A 37 -1.91 3.90 -6.20
N LEU A 38 -3.12 4.38 -6.50
CA LEU A 38 -3.82 5.36 -5.66
C LEU A 38 -4.13 4.76 -4.28
N TYR A 39 -4.72 3.57 -4.24
CA TYR A 39 -5.08 2.89 -2.99
C TYR A 39 -3.84 2.56 -2.15
N GLU A 40 -2.76 2.07 -2.78
CA GLU A 40 -1.48 1.83 -2.11
C GLU A 40 -0.94 3.12 -1.48
N GLY A 41 -0.96 4.23 -2.22
CA GLY A 41 -0.52 5.53 -1.72
C GLY A 41 -1.35 6.04 -0.53
N ILE A 42 -2.68 5.89 -0.58
CA ILE A 42 -3.59 6.27 0.51
C ILE A 42 -3.30 5.47 1.78
N VAL A 43 -3.16 4.14 1.66
CA VAL A 43 -2.86 3.25 2.79
C VAL A 43 -1.50 3.60 3.39
N GLN A 44 -0.49 3.85 2.56
CA GLN A 44 0.83 4.26 3.03
C GLN A 44 0.78 5.60 3.76
N GLU A 45 0.17 6.62 3.18
CA GLU A 45 0.08 7.92 3.85
C GLU A 45 -0.65 7.82 5.21
N HIS A 46 -1.73 7.03 5.28
CA HIS A 46 -2.49 6.87 6.51
C HIS A 46 -1.71 6.10 7.60
N LEU A 47 -1.08 4.97 7.24
CA LEU A 47 -0.24 4.20 8.16
C LEU A 47 0.97 5.03 8.63
N TYR A 48 1.55 5.85 7.75
CA TYR A 48 2.66 6.73 8.09
C TYR A 48 2.24 7.80 9.10
N ARG A 49 1.08 8.43 8.91
CA ARG A 49 0.51 9.38 9.88
C ARG A 49 0.26 8.76 11.24
N ARG A 50 -0.16 7.49 11.27
CA ARG A 50 -0.49 6.78 12.51
C ARG A 50 0.74 6.29 13.28
N PHE A 51 1.73 5.73 12.58
CA PHE A 51 2.87 5.04 13.20
C PHE A 51 4.21 5.77 13.06
N GLY A 52 4.32 6.78 12.20
CA GLY A 52 5.54 7.56 11.97
C GLY A 52 6.59 6.89 11.09
N GLU A 53 6.39 5.62 10.72
CA GLU A 53 7.30 4.85 9.88
C GLU A 53 6.57 3.82 9.03
N ILE A 54 7.10 3.55 7.83
CA ILE A 54 6.62 2.53 6.91
C ILE A 54 7.81 1.81 6.30
N PHE A 55 7.68 0.49 6.20
CA PHE A 55 8.66 -0.37 5.57
C PHE A 55 8.04 -1.20 4.45
N TYR A 56 8.89 -1.64 3.53
CA TYR A 56 8.53 -2.52 2.42
C TYR A 56 9.17 -3.88 2.64
N TYR A 57 8.42 -4.96 2.46
CA TYR A 57 8.96 -6.30 2.62
C TYR A 57 9.00 -7.02 1.28
N ARG A 58 10.20 -7.45 0.89
CA ARG A 58 10.41 -8.24 -0.32
C ARG A 58 11.24 -9.49 -0.01
N ASN A 59 10.62 -10.64 -0.18
CA ASN A 59 11.24 -11.97 -0.19
C ASN A 59 10.65 -12.76 -1.38
N LYS A 60 10.29 -14.04 -1.21
CA LYS A 60 9.44 -14.79 -2.16
C LYS A 60 8.08 -14.13 -2.42
N TYR A 61 7.66 -13.23 -1.54
CA TYR A 61 6.48 -12.39 -1.64
C TYR A 61 6.89 -10.93 -1.50
N GLU A 62 6.19 -10.05 -2.20
CA GLU A 62 6.28 -8.59 -2.05
C GLU A 62 5.02 -8.16 -1.29
N ILE A 63 5.21 -7.50 -0.15
CA ILE A 63 4.15 -6.91 0.67
C ILE A 63 4.28 -5.40 0.55
N ASP A 64 3.20 -4.73 0.19
CA ASP A 64 3.20 -3.30 -0.10
C ASP A 64 3.53 -2.43 1.11
N CYS A 65 2.99 -2.74 2.29
CA CYS A 65 3.18 -1.92 3.49
C CYS A 65 3.41 -2.75 4.75
N LEU A 66 4.41 -2.35 5.54
CA LEU A 66 4.61 -2.78 6.92
C LEU A 66 4.63 -1.55 7.83
N ALA A 67 3.74 -1.49 8.83
CA ALA A 67 3.72 -0.43 9.83
C ALA A 67 3.14 -0.94 11.15
N GLY A 68 3.80 -0.67 12.27
CA GLY A 68 3.43 -1.23 13.57
C GLY A 68 3.33 -2.76 13.52
N ASN A 69 2.14 -3.29 13.83
CA ASN A 69 1.84 -4.73 13.78
C ASN A 69 1.19 -5.18 12.45
N PHE A 70 0.98 -4.27 11.51
CA PHE A 70 0.27 -4.54 10.26
C PHE A 70 1.21 -4.95 9.14
N LYS A 71 0.79 -5.96 8.37
CA LYS A 71 1.34 -6.31 7.07
C LYS A 71 0.20 -6.18 6.07
N VAL A 72 0.26 -5.18 5.20
CA VAL A 72 -0.85 -4.83 4.31
C VAL A 72 -0.42 -5.00 2.86
N GLU A 73 -1.28 -5.67 2.11
CA GLU A 73 -1.25 -5.75 0.66
C GLU A 73 -2.50 -5.06 0.12
N VAL A 74 -2.34 -4.19 -0.88
CA VAL A 74 -3.46 -3.43 -1.47
C VAL A 74 -3.77 -3.94 -2.87
N LYS A 75 -5.05 -4.04 -3.20
CA LYS A 75 -5.53 -4.45 -4.52
C LYS A 75 -6.67 -3.59 -5.01
N ALA A 76 -6.77 -3.46 -6.33
CA ALA A 76 -7.97 -2.94 -7.00
C ALA A 76 -8.88 -4.08 -7.51
N GLY A 77 -8.72 -5.32 -7.01
CA GLY A 77 -9.49 -6.47 -7.50
C GLY A 77 -9.12 -7.82 -6.88
N LYS A 78 -9.76 -8.90 -7.36
CA LYS A 78 -9.70 -10.22 -6.73
C LYS A 78 -8.28 -10.76 -6.57
N PRO A 79 -7.92 -11.32 -5.40
CA PRO A 79 -6.60 -11.87 -5.18
C PRO A 79 -6.39 -13.18 -5.97
N HIS A 80 -5.49 -13.14 -6.97
CA HIS A 80 -5.08 -14.33 -7.74
C HIS A 80 -3.99 -15.20 -7.07
N ARG A 81 -3.41 -14.76 -5.94
CA ARG A 81 -2.31 -15.45 -5.25
C ARG A 81 -2.59 -15.66 -3.76
N ARG A 82 -2.05 -16.75 -3.19
CA ARG A 82 -2.06 -16.99 -1.74
C ARG A 82 -0.95 -16.18 -1.08
N TYR A 83 -1.29 -15.47 0.00
CA TYR A 83 -0.36 -14.69 0.81
C TYR A 83 0.09 -15.46 2.06
N PRO A 84 1.25 -15.11 2.65
CA PRO A 84 1.64 -15.62 3.96
C PRO A 84 0.57 -15.35 5.04
N ARG A 85 0.57 -16.16 6.11
CA ARG A 85 -0.30 -15.91 7.28
C ARG A 85 0.00 -14.51 7.86
N ASN A 86 -1.04 -13.84 8.33
CA ASN A 86 -1.00 -12.49 8.93
C ASN A 86 -0.70 -11.34 7.96
N VAL A 87 -1.05 -11.50 6.67
CA VAL A 87 -1.12 -10.38 5.72
C VAL A 87 -2.58 -9.99 5.55
N LEU A 88 -2.90 -8.73 5.82
CA LEU A 88 -4.19 -8.13 5.49
C LEU A 88 -4.16 -7.78 4.01
N VAL A 89 -5.07 -8.37 3.25
CA VAL A 89 -5.27 -8.01 1.85
C VAL A 89 -6.49 -7.09 1.83
N LEU A 90 -6.28 -5.85 1.43
CA LEU A 90 -7.34 -4.85 1.33
C LEU A 90 -7.64 -4.57 -0.14
N ASP A 91 -8.92 -4.53 -0.47
CA ASP A 91 -9.41 -4.01 -1.73
C ASP A 91 -10.19 -2.70 -1.53
N GLU A 92 -10.81 -2.20 -2.60
CA GLU A 92 -11.59 -0.97 -2.55
C GLU A 92 -12.73 -1.00 -1.51
N GLU A 93 -13.32 -2.17 -1.27
CA GLU A 93 -14.47 -2.32 -0.37
C GLU A 93 -14.02 -2.32 1.09
N ASP A 94 -12.94 -3.05 1.41
CA ASP A 94 -12.43 -3.20 2.79
C ASP A 94 -11.60 -2.01 3.29
N LEU A 95 -10.97 -1.28 2.36
CA LEU A 95 -10.00 -0.23 2.65
C LEU A 95 -10.57 0.93 3.48
N PRO A 96 -11.77 1.49 3.19
CA PRO A 96 -12.36 2.54 4.02
C PRO A 96 -12.57 2.10 5.49
N GLU A 97 -13.13 0.92 5.71
CA GLU A 97 -13.40 0.39 7.06
C GLU A 97 -12.09 0.17 7.84
N PHE A 98 -11.08 -0.38 7.17
CA PHE A 98 -9.75 -0.56 7.76
C PHE A 98 -9.14 0.77 8.20
N LEU A 99 -9.15 1.78 7.32
CA LEU A 99 -8.56 3.09 7.60
C LEU A 99 -9.29 3.84 8.72
N MET A 100 -10.61 3.69 8.83
CA MET A 100 -11.38 4.33 9.89
C MET A 100 -11.12 3.75 11.29
N ARG A 101 -10.59 2.52 11.38
CA ARG A 101 -10.34 1.81 12.65
C ARG A 101 -8.91 1.94 13.18
N LEU A 102 -8.01 2.55 12.41
CA LEU A 102 -6.58 2.66 12.70
C LEU A 102 -6.27 3.65 13.82
#